data_AF-A0A975CPA7-F1
#
_entry.id   AF-A0A975CPA7-F1
#
_cell.length_a   1.000
_cell.length_b   1.000
_cell.length_c   1.000
_cell.angle_alpha   90.00
_cell.angle_beta   90.00
_cell.angle_gamma   90.00
#
_symmetry.space_group_name_H-M   'P 1'
#
loop_
_entity.id
_entity.type
_entity.pdbx_description
1 polymer ?
#
loop_
_entity_poly.entity_id
_entity_poly.type
_entity_poly.pdbx_seq_one_letter_code
_entity_poly.pdbx_strand_id
1 'polypeptide(L)'
;MKILGYIFIFYVGFYFYRLAENHNKNKWLFGFLGVAIYFSGLLIYPLYVRFFYVEEINETSLIFISFKSFVIGFVFILVSFQLLSIFWSRKKKIDKKEIEKIGK
;
A
#
# COMPACT_ATOMS: atom_id res chain seq x y z
N MET A 1 -10.15 -9.53 19.08
CA MET A 1 -9.33 -9.53 17.84
C MET A 1 -9.78 -8.51 16.77
N LYS A 2 -11.06 -8.11 16.68
CA LYS A 2 -11.52 -7.14 15.67
C LYS A 2 -10.96 -5.71 15.82
N ILE A 3 -10.79 -5.24 17.07
CA ILE A 3 -10.29 -3.89 17.37
C ILE A 3 -8.88 -3.65 16.82
N LEU A 4 -7.99 -4.65 16.92
CA LEU A 4 -6.59 -4.54 16.48
C LEU A 4 -6.49 -4.36 14.96
N GLY A 5 -7.36 -5.04 14.21
CA GLY A 5 -7.43 -4.88 12.75
C GLY A 5 -7.87 -3.48 12.34
N TYR A 6 -8.87 -2.90 13.01
CA TYR A 6 -9.30 -1.53 12.73
C TYR A 6 -8.22 -0.50 13.06
N ILE A 7 -7.53 -0.67 14.20
CA ILE A 7 -6.40 0.18 14.58
C ILE A 7 -5.30 0.09 13.50
N PHE A 8 -4.96 -1.12 13.07
CA PHE A 8 -3.96 -1.33 12.02
C PHE A 8 -4.34 -0.61 10.72
N ILE A 9 -5.57 -0.80 10.22
CA ILE A 9 -6.03 -0.16 8.97
C ILE A 9 -6.05 1.37 9.12
N PHE A 10 -6.46 1.88 10.27
CA PHE A 10 -6.42 3.31 10.57
C PHE A 10 -4.98 3.85 10.44
N TYR A 11 -3.99 3.17 11.02
CA TYR A 11 -2.60 3.57 10.89
C TYR A 11 -2.11 3.49 9.45
N VAL A 12 -2.44 2.46 8.69
CA VAL A 12 -2.09 2.36 7.27
C VAL A 12 -2.60 3.57 6.49
N GLY A 13 -3.89 3.91 6.64
CA GLY A 13 -4.45 5.11 6.01
C GLY A 13 -3.78 6.40 6.49
N PHE A 14 -3.54 6.52 7.79
CA PHE A 14 -2.88 7.68 8.40
C PHE A 14 -1.45 7.91 7.86
N TYR A 15 -0.67 6.85 7.66
CA TYR A 15 0.68 6.97 7.10
C TYR A 15 0.65 7.48 5.65
N PHE A 16 -0.27 6.98 4.82
CA PHE A 16 -0.42 7.47 3.44
C PHE A 16 -0.96 8.89 3.38
N TYR A 17 -1.90 9.24 4.26
CA TYR A 17 -2.38 10.60 4.44
C TYR A 17 -1.21 11.55 4.73
N ARG A 18 -0.36 11.21 5.71
CA ARG A 18 0.78 12.05 6.12
C ARG A 18 1.85 12.13 5.03
N LEU A 19 2.08 11.04 4.28
CA LEU A 19 2.99 11.05 3.14
C LEU A 19 2.52 12.05 2.07
N ALA A 20 1.22 12.08 1.77
CA ALA A 20 0.64 12.99 0.81
C ALA A 20 0.67 14.45 1.30
N GLU A 21 0.37 14.68 2.58
CA GLU A 21 0.47 15.99 3.22
C GLU A 21 1.89 16.56 3.12
N ASN A 22 2.92 15.76 3.43
CA ASN A 22 4.33 16.16 3.32
C ASN A 22 4.77 16.54 1.90
N HIS A 23 4.05 16.07 0.87
CA HIS A 23 4.35 16.33 -0.53
C HIS A 23 3.32 17.25 -1.20
N ASN A 24 2.50 17.97 -0.42
CA ASN A 24 1.44 18.86 -0.91
C ASN A 24 0.50 18.17 -1.92
N LYS A 25 0.14 16.91 -1.67
CA LYS A 25 -0.84 16.14 -2.44
C LYS A 25 -2.18 16.04 -1.68
N ASN A 26 -3.22 15.56 -2.35
CA ASN A 26 -4.54 15.40 -1.73
C ASN A 26 -4.54 14.30 -0.65
N LYS A 27 -4.38 14.75 0.60
CA LYS A 27 -4.26 13.92 1.80
C LYS A 27 -5.40 12.90 2.02
N TRP A 28 -6.64 13.29 1.75
CA TRP A 28 -7.81 12.41 1.93
C TRP A 28 -7.81 11.27 0.92
N LEU A 29 -7.57 11.58 -0.35
CA LEU A 29 -7.51 10.59 -1.42
C LEU A 29 -6.43 9.54 -1.13
N PHE A 30 -5.24 9.97 -0.72
CA PHE A 30 -4.15 9.04 -0.42
C PHE A 30 -4.36 8.26 0.87
N GLY A 31 -5.01 8.85 1.88
CA GLY A 31 -5.43 8.10 3.08
C GLY A 31 -6.35 6.92 2.73
N PHE A 32 -7.39 7.16 1.92
CA PHE A 32 -8.26 6.09 1.42
C PHE A 32 -7.52 5.12 0.48
N LEU A 33 -6.60 5.62 -0.35
CA LEU A 33 -5.79 4.79 -1.24
C LEU A 33 -4.94 3.79 -0.45
N GLY A 34 -4.32 4.19 0.66
CA GLY A 34 -3.55 3.27 1.50
C GLY A 34 -4.39 2.10 2.03
N VAL A 35 -5.62 2.39 2.46
CA VAL A 35 -6.59 1.37 2.88
C VAL A 35 -7.00 0.48 1.71
N ALA A 36 -7.29 1.07 0.55
CA ALA A 36 -7.65 0.32 -0.66
C ALA A 36 -6.51 -0.60 -1.13
N ILE A 37 -5.25 -0.16 -1.05
CA ILE A 37 -4.05 -0.94 -1.38
C ILE A 37 -3.94 -2.16 -0.46
N TYR A 38 -4.20 -1.99 0.85
CA TYR A 38 -4.18 -3.13 1.78
C TYR A 38 -5.18 -4.22 1.38
N PHE A 39 -6.45 -3.83 1.17
CA PHE A 39 -7.48 -4.79 0.77
C PHE A 39 -7.22 -5.39 -0.61
N SER A 40 -6.71 -4.61 -1.55
CA SER A 40 -6.30 -5.11 -2.86
C SER A 40 -5.18 -6.15 -2.70
N GLY A 41 -4.17 -5.87 -1.88
CA GLY A 41 -3.07 -6.78 -1.58
C GLY A 41 -3.51 -8.09 -0.94
N LEU A 42 -4.50 -8.04 -0.04
CA LEU A 42 -5.10 -9.24 0.55
C LEU A 42 -5.76 -10.15 -0.50
N LEU A 43 -6.35 -9.59 -1.56
CA LEU A 43 -7.04 -10.36 -2.59
C LEU A 43 -6.12 -11.01 -3.61
N ILE A 44 -4.88 -10.52 -3.77
CA ILE A 44 -3.94 -11.01 -4.78
C ILE A 44 -3.65 -12.50 -4.60
N TYR A 45 -3.33 -12.92 -3.37
CA TYR A 45 -2.91 -14.30 -3.14
C TYR A 45 -4.04 -15.32 -3.27
N PRO A 46 -5.25 -15.11 -2.72
CA PRO A 46 -6.37 -16.01 -2.94
C PRO A 46 -6.76 -16.10 -4.42
N LEU A 47 -6.72 -14.98 -5.17
CA LEU A 47 -6.95 -15.00 -6.61
C LEU A 47 -5.88 -15.82 -7.33
N TYR A 48 -4.61 -15.62 -7.00
CA TYR A 48 -3.52 -16.43 -7.55
C TYR A 48 -3.75 -17.92 -7.29
N VAL A 49 -4.07 -18.32 -6.06
CA VAL A 49 -4.35 -19.73 -5.75
C VAL A 49 -5.55 -20.23 -6.56
N ARG A 50 -6.64 -19.46 -6.64
CA ARG A 50 -7.85 -19.87 -7.37
C ARG A 50 -7.62 -20.09 -8.87
N PHE A 51 -6.76 -19.32 -9.51
CA PHE A 51 -6.50 -19.44 -10.95
C PHE A 51 -5.42 -20.46 -11.30
N PHE A 52 -4.43 -20.65 -10.43
CA PHE A 52 -3.24 -21.47 -10.73
C PHE A 52 -3.20 -22.82 -10.02
N TYR A 53 -3.95 -23.00 -8.92
CA TYR A 53 -4.05 -24.28 -8.22
C TYR A 53 -5.41 -24.94 -8.50
N VAL A 54 -5.35 -26.16 -9.03
CA VAL A 54 -6.53 -26.98 -9.39
C VAL A 54 -6.92 -27.94 -8.27
N GLU A 55 -6.04 -28.13 -7.28
CA GLU A 55 -6.28 -29.05 -6.15
C GLU A 55 -7.38 -28.55 -5.20
N GLU A 56 -8.08 -29.48 -4.56
CA GLU A 56 -9.10 -29.19 -3.57
C GLU A 56 -8.52 -28.47 -2.35
N ILE A 57 -9.12 -27.33 -2.00
CA ILE A 57 -8.70 -26.50 -0.88
C ILE A 57 -9.29 -27.10 0.40
N ASN A 58 -8.45 -27.78 1.19
CA ASN A 58 -8.81 -28.27 2.52
C ASN A 58 -8.75 -27.15 3.59
N GLU A 59 -9.42 -27.32 4.72
CA GLU A 59 -9.48 -26.31 5.80
C GLU A 59 -8.09 -25.86 6.30
N THR A 60 -7.16 -26.80 6.46
CA THR A 60 -5.77 -26.52 6.84
C THR A 60 -5.07 -25.60 5.82
N SER A 61 -5.32 -25.85 4.52
CA SER A 61 -4.75 -25.03 3.45
C SER A 61 -5.34 -23.61 3.44
N LEU A 62 -6.61 -23.46 3.82
CA LEU A 62 -7.28 -22.16 3.92
C LEU A 62 -6.64 -21.25 4.98
N ILE A 63 -6.21 -21.82 6.12
CA ILE A 63 -5.48 -21.09 7.17
C ILE A 63 -4.14 -20.59 6.61
N PHE A 64 -3.39 -21.44 5.92
CA PHE A 64 -2.12 -21.05 5.29
C PHE A 64 -2.30 -20.00 4.20
N ILE A 65 -3.36 -20.11 3.39
CA ILE A 65 -3.70 -19.12 2.35
C ILE A 65 -4.00 -17.77 2.99
N SER A 66 -4.81 -17.74 4.05
CA SER A 66 -5.17 -16.52 4.76
C SER A 66 -3.94 -15.84 5.36
N PHE A 67 -3.05 -16.62 5.99
CA PHE A 67 -1.81 -16.09 6.56
C PHE A 67 -0.87 -15.52 5.49
N LYS A 68 -0.67 -16.23 4.37
CA LYS A 68 0.13 -15.73 3.24
C LYS A 68 -0.48 -14.47 2.63
N SER A 69 -1.80 -14.42 2.49
CA SER A 69 -2.53 -13.24 1.99
C SER A 69 -2.30 -12.03 2.88
N PHE A 70 -2.35 -12.20 4.21
CA PHE A 70 -2.04 -11.15 5.16
C PHE A 70 -0.62 -10.60 5.00
N VAL A 71 0.38 -11.49 4.91
CA VAL A 71 1.78 -11.08 4.70
C VAL A 71 1.95 -10.35 3.37
N ILE A 72 1.33 -10.84 2.30
CA ILE A 72 1.38 -10.21 0.97
C ILE A 72 0.72 -8.83 0.99
N GLY A 73 -0.45 -8.70 1.63
CA GLY A 73 -1.10 -7.41 1.84
C GLY A 73 -0.21 -6.41 2.57
N PHE A 74 0.50 -6.86 3.61
CA PHE A 74 1.46 -6.02 4.34
C PHE A 74 2.64 -5.58 3.47
N VAL A 75 3.25 -6.50 2.72
CA VAL A 75 4.33 -6.18 1.76
C VAL A 75 3.84 -5.19 0.71
N PHE A 76 2.62 -5.36 0.22
CA PHE A 76 2.05 -4.49 -0.82
C PHE A 76 1.85 -3.05 -0.33
N ILE A 77 1.44 -2.85 0.93
CA ILE A 77 1.42 -1.54 1.57
C ILE A 77 2.82 -0.91 1.57
N LEU A 78 3.83 -1.64 2.06
CA LEU A 78 5.19 -1.12 2.19
C LEU A 78 5.79 -0.74 0.84
N VAL A 79 5.67 -1.62 -0.16
CA VAL A 79 6.15 -1.38 -1.52
C VAL A 79 5.46 -0.15 -2.11
N SER A 80 4.13 -0.06 -2.02
CA SER A 80 3.37 1.07 -2.57
C SER A 80 3.74 2.39 -1.88
N PHE A 81 3.89 2.37 -0.55
CA PHE A 81 4.32 3.54 0.22
C PHE A 81 5.71 4.03 -0.22
N GLN A 82 6.65 3.09 -0.38
CA GLN A 82 8.01 3.42 -0.78
C GLN A 82 8.09 3.92 -2.22
N LEU A 83 7.33 3.33 -3.14
CA LEU A 83 7.23 3.81 -4.52
C LEU A 83 6.70 5.25 -4.57
N LEU A 84 5.58 5.55 -3.89
CA LEU A 84 5.01 6.90 -3.84
C LEU A 84 6.00 7.91 -3.25
N SER A 85 6.66 7.56 -2.14
CA SER A 85 7.71 8.37 -1.52
C SER A 85 8.86 8.69 -2.48
N ILE A 86 9.36 7.69 -3.21
CA ILE A 86 10.44 7.86 -4.19
C ILE A 86 9.97 8.74 -5.35
N PHE A 87 8.79 8.49 -5.90
CA PHE A 87 8.27 9.28 -7.03
C PHE A 87 8.07 10.75 -6.67
N TRP A 88 7.56 11.05 -5.48
CA TRP A 88 7.32 12.44 -5.07
C TRP A 88 8.58 13.17 -4.63
N SER A 89 9.50 12.49 -3.95
CA SER A 89 10.80 13.07 -3.59
C SER A 89 11.65 13.38 -4.83
N ARG A 90 11.55 12.57 -5.91
CA ARG A 90 12.19 12.85 -7.19
C ARG A 90 11.64 14.10 -7.86
N LYS A 91 10.31 14.28 -7.91
CA LYS A 91 9.69 15.49 -8.48
C LYS A 91 10.16 16.77 -7.80
N LYS A 92 10.21 16.78 -6.45
CA LYS A 92 10.71 17.94 -5.68
C LYS A 92 12.14 18.34 -6.03
N LYS A 93 13.01 17.37 -6.38
CA LYS A 93 14.40 17.65 -6.79
C LYS A 93 14.51 18.25 -8.20
N ILE A 94 13.56 17.96 -9.08
CA ILE A 94 13.56 18.47 -10.47
C ILE A 94 13.13 19.94 -10.46
N ASP A 95 12.01 20.26 -9.80
CA ASP A 95 11.50 21.64 -9.71
C ASP A 95 12.55 22.61 -9.15
N LYS A 96 13.29 22.22 -8.10
CA LYS A 96 14.34 23.07 -7.52
C LYS A 96 15.48 23.36 -8.51
N LYS A 97 15.90 22.36 -9.31
CA LYS A 97 16.98 22.53 -10.29
C LYS A 97 16.58 23.41 -11.47
N GLU A 98 15.30 23.41 -11.85
CA GLU A 98 14.81 24.28 -12.93
C GLU A 98 14.73 25.75 -12.49
N ILE A 99 14.26 26.00 -11.27
CA ILE A 99 14.22 27.37 -10.70
C ILE A 99 15.63 27.98 -10.61
N GLU A 100 16.64 27.22 -10.16
CA GLU A 100 18.03 27.67 -10.10
C GLU A 100 18.66 27.95 -11.49
N LYS A 101 18.12 27.36 -12.57
CA LYS A 101 18.60 27.62 -13.94
C LYS A 101 17.99 28.88 -14.57
N ILE A 102 16.79 29.30 -14.14
CA ILE A 102 16.11 30.49 -14.66
C ILE A 102 16.64 31.77 -13.98
N GLY A 103 17.09 31.67 -12.73
CA GLY A 103 17.70 32.80 -12.00
C GLY A 103 19.18 33.07 -12.32
N LYS A 104 19.77 32.35 -13.28
CA LYS A 104 21.13 32.55 -13.80
C LYS A 104 21.05 33.12 -15.21
#